data_AF-A0A962C4B7-F1
#
_entry.id   AF-A0A962C4B7-F1
#
_cell.length_a   1.000
_cell.length_b   1.000
_cell.length_c   1.000
_cell.angle_alpha   90.00
_cell.angle_beta   90.00
_cell.angle_gamma   90.00
#
_symmetry.space_group_name_H-M   'P 1'
#
loop_
_entity.id
_entity.type
_entity.pdbx_description
1 polymer ?
#
loop_
_entity_poly.entity_id
_entity_poly.type
_entity_poly.pdbx_seq_one_letter_code
_entity_poly.pdbx_strand_id
1 'polypeptide(L)'
;MGLIMRLAPIGAGGAMAFTIGRYGVDSLGPLARLMGSFYLTCVLFVVLVLGTIARLAGFSIFKYLRYIRDELLLVLGTSSSESVLVPIMEKLERLGCSKSVVGLVIPSGYSFNLDGTNIYLTMAAIFIAQALNVELSLGQELSLLLIAMLTSKGASGVTGAGFITLAATLTVVPAVPVAGLALILGIDRFMSEARALTNLVGNGVATIVVARWEGEIDRETLARELDAGPDVELAPAPAGEV
;
A
#
# COMPACT_ATOMS: atom_id res chain seq x y z
N MET A 1 -13.09 2.78 -16.54
CA MET A 1 -12.58 1.83 -15.50
C MET A 1 -13.36 0.51 -15.45
N GLY A 2 -14.71 0.51 -15.42
CA GLY A 2 -15.50 -0.72 -15.27
C GLY A 2 -15.29 -1.83 -16.32
N LEU A 3 -14.99 -1.49 -17.58
CA LEU A 3 -14.67 -2.48 -18.62
C LEU A 3 -13.31 -3.17 -18.36
N ILE A 4 -12.31 -2.40 -17.93
CA ILE A 4 -10.96 -2.90 -17.62
C ILE A 4 -11.00 -3.82 -16.40
N MET A 5 -11.74 -3.47 -15.35
CA MET A 5 -11.90 -4.31 -14.16
C MET A 5 -12.61 -5.63 -14.46
N ARG A 6 -13.56 -5.66 -15.41
CA ARG A 6 -14.22 -6.90 -15.86
C ARG A 6 -13.29 -7.82 -16.66
N LEU A 7 -12.31 -7.26 -17.35
CA LEU A 7 -11.33 -8.02 -18.13
C LEU A 7 -10.09 -8.41 -17.31
N ALA A 8 -9.87 -7.79 -16.15
CA ALA A 8 -8.73 -8.06 -15.28
C ALA A 8 -8.57 -9.54 -14.87
N PRO A 9 -9.63 -10.31 -14.56
CA PRO A 9 -9.50 -11.75 -14.28
C PRO A 9 -8.99 -12.55 -15.48
N ILE A 10 -9.44 -12.20 -16.69
CA ILE A 10 -8.98 -12.84 -17.93
C ILE A 10 -7.51 -12.49 -18.19
N GLY A 11 -7.12 -11.24 -17.96
CA GLY A 11 -5.73 -10.79 -18.07
C GLY A 11 -4.81 -11.49 -17.07
N ALA A 12 -5.22 -11.60 -15.81
CA ALA A 12 -4.46 -12.32 -14.78
C ALA A 12 -4.35 -13.82 -15.09
N GLY A 13 -5.45 -14.45 -15.54
CA GLY A 13 -5.45 -15.84 -15.98
C GLY A 13 -4.53 -16.09 -17.18
N GLY A 14 -4.57 -15.19 -18.17
CA GLY A 14 -3.68 -15.23 -19.32
C GLY A 14 -2.20 -15.03 -18.96
N ALA A 15 -1.91 -14.12 -18.04
CA ALA A 15 -0.56 -13.91 -17.53
C ALA A 15 -0.04 -15.13 -16.78
N MET A 16 -0.85 -15.75 -15.92
CA MET A 16 -0.49 -17.00 -15.23
C MET A 16 -0.28 -18.16 -16.22
N ALA A 17 -1.15 -18.29 -17.22
CA ALA A 17 -1.01 -19.30 -18.27
C ALA A 17 0.27 -19.09 -19.08
N PHE A 18 0.61 -17.85 -19.42
CA PHE A 18 1.86 -17.49 -20.08
C PHE A 18 3.08 -17.84 -19.22
N THR A 19 3.06 -17.48 -17.94
CA THR A 19 4.18 -17.78 -17.03
C THR A 19 4.41 -19.29 -16.92
N ILE A 20 3.36 -20.07 -16.72
CA ILE A 20 3.45 -21.55 -16.65
C ILE A 20 3.88 -22.14 -18.00
N GLY A 21 3.32 -21.65 -19.11
CA GLY A 21 3.64 -22.15 -20.45
C GLY A 21 5.06 -21.84 -20.91
N ARG A 22 5.61 -20.67 -20.53
CA ARG A 22 6.94 -20.22 -20.95
C ARG A 22 8.06 -20.65 -20.01
N TYR A 23 7.81 -20.64 -18.69
CA TYR A 23 8.82 -20.87 -17.66
C TYR A 23 8.59 -22.16 -16.86
N GLY A 24 7.53 -22.92 -17.16
CA GLY A 24 7.22 -24.18 -16.52
C GLY A 24 6.55 -24.03 -15.15
N VAL A 25 6.02 -25.14 -14.63
CA VAL A 25 5.36 -25.21 -13.31
C VAL A 25 6.36 -24.95 -12.18
N ASP A 26 7.64 -25.29 -12.38
CA ASP A 26 8.71 -25.08 -11.39
C ASP A 26 8.92 -23.60 -11.04
N SER A 27 8.53 -22.68 -11.94
CA SER A 27 8.57 -21.24 -11.70
C SER A 27 7.60 -20.77 -10.61
N LEU A 28 6.54 -21.54 -10.32
CA LEU A 28 5.55 -21.18 -9.30
C LEU A 28 6.14 -21.15 -7.89
N GLY A 29 7.13 -21.99 -7.59
CA GLY A 29 7.77 -22.04 -6.28
C GLY A 29 8.45 -20.72 -5.91
N PRO A 30 9.40 -20.21 -6.71
CA PRO A 30 10.01 -18.91 -6.51
C PRO A 30 9.01 -17.75 -6.47
N LEU A 31 7.99 -17.75 -7.33
CA LEU A 31 6.95 -16.72 -7.35
C LEU A 31 6.10 -16.72 -6.08
N ALA A 32 5.74 -17.90 -5.57
CA ALA A 32 5.04 -18.05 -4.30
C ALA A 32 5.91 -17.58 -3.12
N ARG A 33 7.23 -17.85 -3.16
CA ARG A 33 8.18 -17.34 -2.15
C ARG A 33 8.28 -15.81 -2.18
N LEU A 34 8.37 -15.21 -3.37
CA LEU A 34 8.34 -13.76 -3.52
C LEU A 34 7.05 -13.19 -2.91
N MET A 35 5.90 -13.72 -3.32
CA MET A 35 4.61 -13.27 -2.81
C MET A 35 4.52 -13.41 -1.29
N GLY A 36 4.87 -14.58 -0.74
CA GLY A 36 4.88 -14.81 0.71
C GLY A 36 5.81 -13.83 1.45
N SER A 37 7.02 -13.61 0.94
CA SER A 37 7.97 -12.66 1.52
C SER A 37 7.50 -11.22 1.46
N PHE A 38 6.80 -10.84 0.38
CA PHE A 38 6.24 -9.50 0.21
C PHE A 38 5.10 -9.26 1.21
N TYR A 39 4.14 -10.18 1.31
CA TYR A 39 3.06 -10.09 2.29
C TYR A 39 3.59 -10.06 3.72
N LEU A 40 4.59 -10.90 4.03
CA LEU A 40 5.24 -10.89 5.33
C LEU A 40 5.89 -9.53 5.61
N THR A 41 6.63 -8.97 4.65
CA THR A 41 7.26 -7.65 4.79
C THR A 41 6.23 -6.55 5.01
N CYS A 42 5.12 -6.55 4.27
CA CYS A 42 4.02 -5.60 4.48
C CYS A 42 3.42 -5.71 5.89
N VAL A 43 3.16 -6.93 6.36
CA VAL A 43 2.64 -7.16 7.73
C VAL A 43 3.63 -6.71 8.78
N LEU A 44 4.92 -7.04 8.63
CA LEU A 44 5.97 -6.61 9.55
C LEU A 44 6.13 -5.09 9.55
N PHE A 45 6.06 -4.44 8.38
CA PHE A 45 6.09 -2.99 8.28
C PHE A 45 4.91 -2.36 9.04
N VAL A 46 3.69 -2.84 8.82
CA VAL A 46 2.50 -2.34 9.50
C VAL A 46 2.57 -2.56 11.02
N VAL A 47 2.92 -3.77 11.46
CA VAL A 47 2.89 -4.12 12.89
C VAL A 47 4.09 -3.57 13.66
N LEU A 48 5.28 -3.60 13.08
CA LEU A 48 6.51 -3.19 13.77
C LEU A 48 6.82 -1.72 13.53
N VAL A 49 6.87 -1.26 12.27
CA VAL A 49 7.26 0.13 11.97
C VAL A 49 6.11 1.07 12.28
N LEU A 50 4.96 0.91 11.60
CA LEU A 50 3.80 1.75 11.86
C LEU A 50 3.24 1.52 13.26
N GLY A 51 3.33 0.30 13.80
CA GLY A 51 2.95 0.01 15.17
C GLY A 51 3.81 0.72 16.22
N THR A 52 5.12 0.80 16.01
CA THR A 52 6.01 1.59 16.88
C THR A 52 5.67 3.07 16.78
N ILE A 53 5.50 3.60 15.56
CA ILE A 53 5.11 5.01 15.34
C ILE A 53 3.78 5.32 16.02
N ALA A 54 2.76 4.48 15.83
CA ALA A 54 1.45 4.63 16.47
C ALA A 54 1.55 4.61 17.99
N ARG A 55 2.37 3.71 18.55
CA ARG A 55 2.60 3.62 20.00
C ARG A 55 3.26 4.87 20.55
N LEU A 56 4.26 5.42 19.87
CA LEU A 56 4.92 6.68 20.22
C LEU A 56 3.95 7.88 20.09
N ALA A 57 3.08 7.84 19.08
CA ALA A 57 1.98 8.78 18.89
C ALA A 57 0.76 8.48 19.78
N GLY A 58 0.87 7.56 20.75
CA GLY A 58 -0.11 7.35 21.82
C GLY A 58 -1.39 6.61 21.43
N PHE A 59 -1.42 5.84 20.35
CA PHE A 59 -2.54 4.97 20.00
C PHE A 59 -2.09 3.55 19.63
N SER A 60 -3.05 2.62 19.52
CA SER A 60 -2.75 1.22 19.17
C SER A 60 -3.02 0.97 17.69
N ILE A 61 -2.01 0.45 16.98
CA ILE A 61 -2.15 0.05 15.58
C ILE A 61 -3.23 -1.02 15.39
N PHE A 62 -3.37 -1.96 16.34
CA PHE A 62 -4.39 -3.01 16.23
C PHE A 62 -5.80 -2.47 16.40
N LYS A 63 -6.01 -1.49 17.29
CA LYS A 63 -7.31 -0.81 17.43
C LYS A 63 -7.62 0.01 16.17
N TYR A 64 -6.62 0.67 15.60
CA TYR A 64 -6.75 1.41 14.35
C TYR A 64 -7.12 0.49 13.18
N LEU A 65 -6.41 -0.63 12.98
CA LEU A 65 -6.72 -1.61 11.94
C LEU A 65 -8.15 -2.18 12.08
N ARG A 66 -8.60 -2.41 13.32
CA ARG A 66 -9.98 -2.82 13.60
C ARG A 66 -11.00 -1.74 13.24
N TYR A 67 -10.68 -0.47 13.51
CA TYR A 67 -11.54 0.68 13.21
C TYR A 67 -11.72 0.90 11.70
N ILE A 68 -10.67 0.67 10.91
CA ILE A 68 -10.71 0.82 9.44
C ILE A 68 -10.94 -0.50 8.68
N ARG A 69 -11.50 -1.53 9.35
CA ARG A 69 -11.64 -2.87 8.75
C ARG A 69 -12.47 -2.86 7.47
N ASP A 70 -13.50 -2.02 7.40
CA ASP A 70 -14.43 -2.00 6.27
C ASP A 70 -13.73 -1.43 5.03
N GLU A 71 -12.87 -0.41 5.22
CA GLU A 71 -12.03 0.15 4.17
C GLU A 71 -10.97 -0.85 3.74
N LEU A 72 -10.35 -1.58 4.68
CA LEU A 72 -9.40 -2.65 4.35
C LEU A 72 -10.07 -3.75 3.50
N LEU A 73 -11.28 -4.17 3.85
CA LEU A 73 -12.03 -5.17 3.08
C LEU A 73 -12.42 -4.65 1.69
N LEU A 74 -12.82 -3.37 1.59
CA LEU A 74 -13.15 -2.74 0.32
C LEU A 74 -11.92 -2.61 -0.58
N VAL A 75 -10.78 -2.16 -0.04
CA VAL A 75 -9.50 -2.10 -0.78
C VAL A 75 -9.00 -3.49 -1.15
N LEU A 76 -9.20 -4.51 -0.32
CA LEU A 76 -8.86 -5.88 -0.68
C LEU A 76 -9.67 -6.32 -1.91
N GLY A 77 -10.98 -6.04 -1.93
CA GLY A 77 -11.87 -6.41 -3.04
C GLY A 77 -11.65 -5.61 -4.33
N THR A 78 -11.35 -4.31 -4.24
CA THR A 78 -11.17 -3.42 -5.40
C THR A 78 -9.72 -3.33 -5.86
N SER A 79 -8.79 -3.60 -4.95
CA SER A 79 -7.34 -3.46 -5.12
C SER A 79 -6.92 -2.05 -5.55
N SER A 80 -7.67 -1.07 -5.06
CA SER A 80 -7.40 0.36 -5.24
C SER A 80 -7.67 1.12 -3.94
N SER A 81 -6.69 1.86 -3.46
CA SER A 81 -6.85 2.74 -2.29
C SER A 81 -7.80 3.91 -2.59
N GLU A 82 -7.94 4.34 -3.86
CA GLU A 82 -8.87 5.43 -4.26
C GLU A 82 -10.32 5.11 -3.91
N SER A 83 -10.68 3.82 -3.92
CA SER A 83 -12.04 3.37 -3.62
C SER A 83 -12.52 3.74 -2.21
N VAL A 84 -11.59 4.05 -1.30
CA VAL A 84 -11.88 4.38 0.11
C VAL A 84 -11.39 5.77 0.51
N LEU A 85 -11.01 6.63 -0.45
CA LEU A 85 -10.47 7.96 -0.16
C LEU A 85 -11.42 8.82 0.69
N VAL A 86 -12.69 8.88 0.33
CA VAL A 86 -13.69 9.67 1.08
C VAL A 86 -14.03 8.99 2.42
N PRO A 87 -14.37 7.68 2.46
CA PRO A 87 -14.63 6.99 3.73
C PRO A 87 -13.51 7.11 4.77
N ILE A 88 -12.24 7.01 4.36
CA ILE A 88 -11.12 7.10 5.31
C ILE A 88 -10.98 8.52 5.87
N MET A 89 -11.23 9.56 5.06
CA MET A 89 -11.20 10.95 5.53
C MET A 89 -12.28 11.19 6.58
N GLU A 90 -13.51 10.74 6.33
CA GLU A 90 -14.63 10.84 7.28
C GLU A 90 -14.31 10.11 8.60
N LYS A 91 -13.75 8.90 8.51
CA LYS A 91 -13.33 8.13 9.69
C LYS A 91 -12.20 8.81 10.47
N LEU A 92 -11.24 9.44 9.81
CA LEU A 92 -10.15 10.15 10.47
C LEU A 92 -10.61 11.45 11.14
N GLU A 93 -11.54 12.18 10.51
CA GLU A 93 -12.20 13.32 11.15
C GLU A 93 -12.96 12.89 12.40
N ARG A 94 -13.67 11.76 12.31
CA ARG A 94 -14.39 11.18 13.45
C ARG A 94 -13.47 10.70 14.58
N LEU A 95 -12.27 10.22 14.27
CA LEU A 95 -11.22 9.95 15.26
C LEU A 95 -10.71 11.22 15.97
N GLY A 96 -11.21 12.40 15.61
CA GLY A 96 -10.90 13.67 16.24
C GLY A 96 -9.82 14.46 15.52
N CYS A 97 -9.35 14.02 14.35
CA CYS A 97 -8.42 14.81 13.53
C CYS A 97 -9.16 15.98 12.89
N SER A 98 -8.55 17.17 12.83
CA SER A 98 -9.19 18.30 12.18
C SER A 98 -9.33 18.11 10.66
N LYS A 99 -10.38 18.69 10.08
CA LYS A 99 -10.64 18.64 8.63
C LYS A 99 -9.49 19.20 7.81
N SER A 100 -8.77 20.18 8.34
CA SER A 100 -7.61 20.80 7.68
C SER A 100 -6.48 19.78 7.52
N VAL A 101 -6.13 19.06 8.59
CA VAL A 101 -5.07 18.05 8.55
C VAL A 101 -5.49 16.87 7.68
N VAL A 102 -6.72 16.37 7.82
CA VAL A 102 -7.23 15.26 7.00
C VAL A 102 -7.25 15.64 5.52
N GLY A 103 -7.79 16.82 5.20
CA GLY A 103 -7.90 17.36 3.84
C GLY A 103 -6.58 17.61 3.14
N LEU A 104 -5.48 17.78 3.88
CA LEU A 104 -4.13 17.93 3.32
C LEU A 104 -3.37 16.60 3.28
N VAL A 105 -3.31 15.88 4.40
CA VAL A 105 -2.42 14.73 4.58
C VAL A 105 -2.91 13.52 3.80
N ILE A 106 -4.22 13.25 3.75
CA ILE A 106 -4.72 12.08 3.02
C ILE A 106 -4.54 12.23 1.50
N PRO A 107 -4.99 13.33 0.85
CA PRO A 107 -4.79 13.48 -0.59
C PRO A 107 -3.31 13.51 -0.99
N SER A 108 -2.47 14.19 -0.21
CA SER A 108 -1.03 14.21 -0.46
C SER A 108 -0.39 12.82 -0.25
N GLY A 109 -0.76 12.10 0.81
CA GLY A 109 -0.27 10.74 1.09
C GLY A 109 -0.64 9.73 0.02
N TYR A 110 -1.83 9.83 -0.57
CA TYR A 110 -2.24 8.96 -1.68
C TYR A 110 -1.37 9.07 -2.93
N SER A 111 -0.68 10.21 -3.09
CA SER A 111 0.29 10.42 -4.18
C SER A 111 1.73 10.19 -3.73
N PHE A 112 2.06 10.67 -2.53
CA PHE A 112 3.44 10.80 -2.09
C PHE A 112 3.84 9.84 -0.97
N ASN A 113 2.94 9.07 -0.38
CA ASN A 113 3.23 8.12 0.70
C ASN A 113 2.77 6.70 0.31
N LEU A 114 3.52 6.12 -0.62
CA LEU A 114 3.24 4.82 -1.24
C LEU A 114 4.21 3.75 -0.73
N ASP A 115 4.20 3.51 0.59
CA ASP A 115 5.12 2.59 1.28
C ASP A 115 5.06 1.16 0.73
N GLY A 116 3.87 0.59 0.62
CA GLY A 116 3.64 -0.74 0.06
C GLY A 116 4.12 -0.83 -1.39
N THR A 117 3.92 0.24 -2.17
CA THR A 117 4.46 0.31 -3.53
C THR A 117 5.98 0.29 -3.52
N ASN A 118 6.63 1.05 -2.65
CA ASN A 118 8.10 1.08 -2.59
C ASN A 118 8.69 -0.28 -2.15
N ILE A 119 8.07 -0.95 -1.18
CA ILE A 119 8.42 -2.32 -0.79
C ILE A 119 8.32 -3.25 -2.00
N TYR A 120 7.20 -3.19 -2.73
CA TYR A 120 7.00 -3.98 -3.93
C TYR A 120 8.06 -3.70 -5.01
N LEU A 121 8.31 -2.44 -5.34
CA LEU A 121 9.26 -2.06 -6.40
C LEU A 121 10.65 -2.62 -6.10
N THR A 122 11.08 -2.47 -4.85
CA THR A 122 12.40 -2.92 -4.40
C THR A 122 12.51 -4.45 -4.45
N MET A 123 11.53 -5.14 -3.84
CA MET A 123 11.55 -6.61 -3.78
C MET A 123 11.38 -7.25 -5.17
N ALA A 124 10.52 -6.69 -6.02
CA ALA A 124 10.30 -7.18 -7.37
C ALA A 124 11.56 -7.02 -8.24
N ALA A 125 12.23 -5.86 -8.16
CA ALA A 125 13.45 -5.63 -8.92
C ALA A 125 14.61 -6.53 -8.46
N ILE A 126 14.78 -6.73 -7.15
CA ILE A 126 15.78 -7.67 -6.59
C ILE A 126 15.44 -9.11 -7.02
N PHE A 127 14.17 -9.51 -6.94
CA PHE A 127 13.74 -10.83 -7.38
C PHE A 127 14.02 -11.06 -8.86
N ILE A 128 13.73 -10.07 -9.73
CA ILE A 128 14.02 -10.17 -11.15
C ILE A 128 15.52 -10.32 -11.38
N ALA A 129 16.34 -9.55 -10.68
CA ALA A 129 17.80 -9.67 -10.76
C ALA A 129 18.24 -11.09 -10.39
N GLN A 130 17.77 -11.62 -9.26
CA GLN A 130 18.08 -12.98 -8.80
C GLN A 130 17.59 -14.06 -9.78
N ALA A 131 16.37 -13.93 -10.30
CA ALA A 131 15.79 -14.88 -11.25
C ALA A 131 16.53 -14.92 -12.59
N LEU A 132 17.17 -13.81 -12.96
CA LEU A 132 17.97 -13.68 -14.18
C LEU A 132 19.47 -13.89 -13.92
N ASN A 133 19.86 -14.32 -12.72
CA ASN A 133 21.26 -14.49 -12.29
C ASN A 133 22.12 -13.23 -12.47
N VAL A 134 21.51 -12.07 -12.26
CA VAL A 134 22.20 -10.78 -12.17
C VAL A 134 22.60 -10.56 -10.72
N GLU A 135 23.90 -10.56 -10.46
CA GLU A 135 24.44 -10.16 -9.16
C GLU A 135 24.39 -8.63 -9.03
N LEU A 136 23.74 -8.16 -7.97
CA LEU A 136 23.74 -6.75 -7.61
C LEU A 136 24.73 -6.54 -6.46
N SER A 137 25.66 -5.62 -6.66
CA SER A 137 26.47 -5.10 -5.57
C SER A 137 25.60 -4.28 -4.60
N LEU A 138 26.05 -4.13 -3.35
CA LEU A 138 25.37 -3.30 -2.36
C LEU A 138 25.12 -1.86 -2.86
N GLY A 139 26.05 -1.30 -3.61
CA GLY A 139 25.87 0.03 -4.22
C GLY A 139 24.74 0.08 -5.25
N GLN A 140 24.55 -0.99 -6.02
CA GLN A 140 23.43 -1.12 -6.96
C GLN A 140 22.10 -1.35 -6.24
N GLU A 141 22.08 -2.13 -5.16
CA GLU A 141 20.89 -2.32 -4.33
C GLU A 141 20.44 -1.01 -3.68
N LEU A 142 21.38 -0.24 -3.12
CA LEU A 142 21.10 1.10 -2.57
C LEU A 142 20.62 2.08 -3.65
N SER A 143 21.26 2.06 -4.83
CA SER A 143 20.82 2.90 -5.95
C SER A 143 19.42 2.53 -6.41
N LEU A 144 19.12 1.24 -6.52
CA LEU A 144 17.80 0.72 -6.85
C LEU A 144 16.77 1.16 -5.82
N LEU A 145 17.08 1.09 -4.52
CA LEU A 145 16.21 1.58 -3.45
C LEU A 145 15.91 3.08 -3.60
N LEU A 146 16.93 3.90 -3.86
CA LEU A 146 16.75 5.35 -4.05
C LEU A 146 15.89 5.66 -5.28
N ILE A 147 16.13 4.96 -6.39
CA ILE A 147 15.33 5.12 -7.61
C ILE A 147 13.90 4.63 -7.36
N ALA A 148 13.71 3.51 -6.66
CA ALA A 148 12.40 3.00 -6.28
C ALA A 148 11.63 4.00 -5.41
N MET A 149 12.28 4.65 -4.44
CA MET A 149 11.68 5.69 -3.60
C MET A 149 11.21 6.91 -4.40
N LEU A 150 11.97 7.30 -5.42
CA LEU A 150 11.62 8.42 -6.30
C LEU A 150 10.48 8.03 -7.25
N THR A 151 10.64 6.90 -7.92
CA THR A 151 9.68 6.42 -8.93
C THR A 151 8.36 5.97 -8.33
N SER A 152 8.34 5.46 -7.09
CA SER A 152 7.11 5.04 -6.41
C SER A 152 6.07 6.15 -6.35
N LYS A 153 6.48 7.42 -6.30
CA LYS A 153 5.59 8.59 -6.27
C LYS A 153 4.81 8.77 -7.58
N GLY A 154 5.33 8.21 -8.68
CA GLY A 154 4.65 8.16 -9.98
C GLY A 154 3.64 7.00 -10.12
N ALA A 155 3.48 6.15 -9.09
CA ALA A 155 2.58 5.00 -9.11
C ALA A 155 1.19 5.28 -8.52
N SER A 156 0.80 6.54 -8.38
CA SER A 156 -0.40 6.91 -7.62
C SER A 156 -1.70 6.52 -8.32
N GLY A 157 -2.70 6.22 -7.49
CA GLY A 157 -4.12 6.26 -7.84
C GLY A 157 -4.73 4.98 -8.40
N VAL A 158 -4.16 4.37 -9.44
CA VAL A 158 -4.88 3.35 -10.22
C VAL A 158 -4.31 1.94 -10.09
N THR A 159 -5.20 0.93 -10.10
CA THR A 159 -4.81 -0.48 -10.13
C THR A 159 -3.89 -0.76 -11.32
N GLY A 160 -2.76 -1.41 -11.07
CA GLY A 160 -1.74 -1.70 -12.08
C GLY A 160 -0.69 -0.59 -12.29
N ALA A 161 -0.88 0.62 -11.75
CA ALA A 161 0.12 1.69 -11.83
C ALA A 161 1.47 1.25 -11.27
N GLY A 162 1.48 0.51 -10.15
CA GLY A 162 2.73 0.03 -9.55
C GLY A 162 3.53 -0.91 -10.45
N PHE A 163 2.90 -1.71 -11.32
CA PHE A 163 3.62 -2.56 -12.29
C PHE A 163 4.23 -1.72 -13.42
N ILE A 164 3.51 -0.70 -13.88
CA ILE A 164 4.01 0.26 -14.88
C ILE A 164 5.19 1.05 -14.29
N THR A 165 5.09 1.48 -13.04
CA THR A 165 6.18 2.14 -12.32
C THR A 165 7.38 1.23 -12.16
N LEU A 166 7.19 -0.06 -11.88
CA LEU A 166 8.29 -1.02 -11.88
C LEU A 166 8.97 -1.08 -13.24
N ALA A 167 8.21 -1.15 -14.32
CA ALA A 167 8.77 -1.13 -15.66
C ALA A 167 9.61 0.13 -15.90
N ALA A 168 9.10 1.30 -15.53
CA ALA A 168 9.84 2.55 -15.61
C ALA A 168 11.11 2.52 -14.72
N THR A 169 11.01 1.99 -13.50
CA THR A 169 12.15 1.86 -12.57
C THR A 169 13.27 1.02 -13.18
N LEU A 170 12.94 -0.13 -13.76
CA LEU A 170 13.92 -1.02 -14.39
C LEU A 170 14.57 -0.41 -15.63
N THR A 171 13.90 0.49 -16.36
CA THR A 171 14.55 1.21 -17.48
C THR A 171 15.65 2.16 -17.01
N VAL A 172 15.56 2.66 -15.77
CA VAL A 172 16.55 3.58 -15.17
C VAL A 172 17.63 2.82 -14.40
N VAL A 173 17.41 1.53 -14.09
CA VAL A 173 18.38 0.64 -13.43
C VAL A 173 18.97 -0.32 -14.48
N PRO A 174 20.12 0.00 -15.10
CA PRO A 174 20.61 -0.73 -16.28
C PRO A 174 20.97 -2.18 -16.00
N ALA A 175 21.21 -2.52 -14.73
CA ALA A 175 21.62 -3.85 -14.31
C ALA A 175 20.48 -4.88 -14.44
N VAL A 176 19.22 -4.48 -14.35
CA VAL A 176 18.09 -5.41 -14.27
C VAL A 176 17.29 -5.42 -15.58
N PRO A 177 17.27 -6.53 -16.34
CA PRO A 177 16.57 -6.58 -17.61
C PRO A 177 15.05 -6.39 -17.48
N VAL A 178 14.50 -5.42 -18.21
CA VAL A 178 13.04 -5.14 -18.28
C VAL A 178 12.25 -6.36 -18.75
N ALA A 179 12.86 -7.24 -19.57
CA ALA A 179 12.25 -8.50 -19.99
C ALA A 179 11.85 -9.42 -18.82
N GLY A 180 12.50 -9.27 -17.66
CA GLY A 180 12.18 -10.02 -16.45
C GLY A 180 10.83 -9.69 -15.82
N LEU A 181 10.19 -8.57 -16.20
CA LEU A 181 8.82 -8.23 -15.76
C LEU A 181 7.80 -9.32 -16.12
N ALA A 182 8.03 -10.04 -17.22
CA ALA A 182 7.17 -11.13 -17.66
C ALA A 182 7.10 -12.29 -16.64
N LEU A 183 8.11 -12.44 -15.78
CA LEU A 183 8.14 -13.47 -14.74
C LEU A 183 7.09 -13.22 -13.66
N ILE A 184 6.90 -11.95 -13.27
CA ILE A 184 6.06 -11.56 -12.14
C ILE A 184 4.68 -11.03 -12.55
N LEU A 185 4.44 -10.83 -13.86
CA LEU A 185 3.18 -10.32 -14.39
C LEU A 185 1.97 -11.13 -13.90
N GLY A 186 2.10 -12.46 -13.83
CA GLY A 186 1.02 -13.35 -13.37
C GLY A 186 0.63 -13.14 -11.90
N ILE A 187 1.60 -12.77 -11.05
CA ILE A 187 1.37 -12.59 -9.60
C ILE A 187 1.18 -11.12 -9.18
N ASP A 188 1.40 -10.16 -10.08
CA ASP A 188 1.27 -8.72 -9.78
C ASP A 188 -0.12 -8.35 -9.26
N ARG A 189 -1.16 -9.00 -9.79
CA ARG A 189 -2.55 -8.75 -9.38
C ARG A 189 -2.74 -8.97 -7.87
N PHE A 190 -2.16 -10.04 -7.33
CA PHE A 190 -2.24 -10.37 -5.90
C PHE A 190 -1.39 -9.40 -5.08
N MET A 191 -0.17 -9.12 -5.53
CA MET A 191 0.70 -8.13 -4.87
C MET A 191 0.11 -6.71 -4.89
N SER A 192 -0.75 -6.38 -5.85
CA SER A 192 -1.50 -5.12 -5.89
C SER A 192 -2.36 -4.86 -4.66
N GLU A 193 -2.96 -5.91 -4.10
CA GLU A 193 -3.83 -5.78 -2.93
C GLU A 193 -3.02 -5.39 -1.69
N ALA A 194 -1.94 -6.13 -1.41
CA ALA A 194 -1.09 -5.84 -0.26
C ALA A 194 -0.41 -4.46 -0.36
N ARG A 195 -0.05 -4.01 -1.59
CA ARG A 195 0.40 -2.63 -1.82
C ARG A 195 -0.64 -1.61 -1.35
N ALA A 196 -1.86 -1.73 -1.87
CA ALA A 196 -2.93 -0.77 -1.62
C ALA A 196 -3.33 -0.72 -0.13
N LEU A 197 -3.37 -1.87 0.54
CA LEU A 197 -3.64 -1.98 1.97
C LEU A 197 -2.54 -1.31 2.81
N THR A 198 -1.28 -1.60 2.51
CA THR A 198 -0.14 -1.03 3.25
C THR A 198 -0.12 0.50 3.11
N ASN A 199 -0.35 1.01 1.90
CA ASN A 199 -0.43 2.46 1.64
C ASN A 199 -1.58 3.11 2.41
N LEU A 200 -2.77 2.48 2.41
CA LEU A 200 -3.94 2.98 3.14
C LEU A 200 -3.63 3.12 4.65
N VAL A 201 -3.08 2.07 5.26
CA VAL A 201 -2.73 2.05 6.68
C VAL A 201 -1.68 3.11 6.99
N GLY A 202 -0.62 3.19 6.18
CA GLY A 202 0.44 4.20 6.34
C GLY A 202 -0.10 5.62 6.29
N ASN A 203 -0.98 5.92 5.34
CA ASN A 203 -1.59 7.24 5.18
C ASN A 203 -2.42 7.65 6.39
N GLY A 204 -3.30 6.79 6.89
CA GLY A 204 -4.09 7.16 8.05
C GLY A 204 -3.29 7.22 9.35
N VAL A 205 -2.27 6.37 9.53
CA VAL A 205 -1.32 6.52 10.65
C VAL A 205 -0.61 7.87 10.56
N ALA A 206 -0.11 8.25 9.38
CA ALA A 206 0.53 9.55 9.17
C ALA A 206 -0.41 10.72 9.49
N THR A 207 -1.68 10.65 9.09
CA THR A 207 -2.67 11.68 9.41
C THR A 207 -2.85 11.86 10.91
N ILE A 208 -3.00 10.78 11.67
CA ILE A 208 -3.15 10.85 13.14
C ILE A 208 -1.88 11.42 13.79
N VAL A 209 -0.69 11.01 13.30
CA VAL A 209 0.60 11.51 13.81
C VAL A 209 0.76 13.00 13.55
N VAL A 210 0.50 13.46 12.33
CA VAL A 210 0.58 14.89 11.97
C VAL A 210 -0.44 15.70 12.75
N ALA A 211 -1.69 15.24 12.85
CA ALA A 211 -2.72 15.91 13.64
C ALA A 211 -2.28 16.06 15.12
N ARG A 212 -1.59 15.04 15.66
CA ARG A 212 -1.03 15.09 17.01
C ARG A 212 0.12 16.08 17.15
N TRP A 213 1.00 16.19 16.16
CA TRP A 213 2.12 17.14 16.17
C TRP A 213 1.64 18.59 16.08
N GLU A 214 0.61 18.84 15.27
CA GLU A 214 0.00 20.17 15.11
C GLU A 214 -0.96 20.55 16.25
N GLY A 215 -1.27 19.62 17.17
CA GLY A 215 -2.26 19.85 18.23
C GLY A 215 -3.72 19.86 17.74
N GLU A 216 -3.94 19.41 16.52
CA GLU A 216 -5.21 19.38 15.78
C GLU A 216 -5.92 18.02 15.93
N ILE A 217 -5.82 17.41 17.11
CA ILE A 217 -6.46 16.12 17.42
C ILE A 217 -7.07 16.10 18.82
N ASP A 218 -8.35 15.73 18.91
CA ASP A 218 -8.99 15.40 20.19
C ASP A 218 -8.58 13.99 20.63
N ARG A 219 -7.73 13.92 21.66
CA ARG A 219 -7.17 12.67 22.19
C ARG A 219 -8.20 11.82 22.93
N GLU A 220 -9.20 12.44 23.54
CA GLU A 220 -10.26 11.72 24.25
C GLU A 220 -11.19 11.06 23.23
N THR A 221 -11.58 11.80 22.19
CA THR A 221 -12.33 11.25 21.06
C THR A 221 -11.55 10.15 20.35
N LEU A 222 -10.25 10.34 20.07
CA LEU A 222 -9.40 9.30 19.47
C LEU A 222 -9.44 7.99 20.28
N ALA A 223 -9.23 8.07 21.59
CA ALA A 223 -9.24 6.88 22.45
C ALA A 223 -10.61 6.21 22.47
N ARG A 224 -11.68 7.01 22.64
CA ARG A 224 -13.07 6.54 22.68
C ARG A 224 -13.47 5.81 21.41
N GLU A 225 -13.27 6.43 20.24
CA GLU A 225 -13.68 5.86 18.96
C GLU A 225 -12.85 4.63 18.59
N LEU A 226 -11.54 4.62 18.87
CA LEU A 226 -10.70 3.44 18.67
C LEU A 226 -11.10 2.25 19.56
N ASP A 227 -11.57 2.53 20.78
CA ASP A 227 -12.07 1.51 21.70
C ASP A 227 -13.44 0.96 21.26
N ALA A 228 -14.32 1.84 20.80
CA ALA A 228 -15.65 1.48 20.35
C ALA A 228 -15.66 0.68 19.03
N GLY A 229 -14.71 0.95 18.12
CA GLY A 229 -14.58 0.24 16.85
C GLY A 229 -15.48 0.78 15.73
N PRO A 230 -15.58 0.07 14.59
CA PRO A 230 -16.19 0.58 13.36
C PRO A 230 -17.72 0.74 13.43
N ASP A 231 -18.38 0.03 14.34
CA ASP A 231 -19.83 -0.20 14.33
C ASP A 231 -20.65 0.82 15.15
N VAL A 232 -20.03 1.87 15.72
CA VAL A 232 -20.80 2.92 16.37
C VAL A 232 -21.41 3.80 15.29
N GLU A 233 -22.73 3.82 15.20
CA GLU A 233 -23.51 4.64 14.29
C GLU A 233 -23.08 6.12 14.37
N LEU A 234 -23.10 6.83 13.23
CA LEU A 234 -22.81 8.27 13.14
C LEU A 234 -23.76 9.02 14.09
N ALA A 235 -23.35 9.26 15.33
CA ALA A 235 -24.01 10.26 16.15
C ALA A 235 -23.81 11.61 15.42
N PRO A 236 -24.89 12.35 15.10
CA PRO A 236 -24.77 13.61 14.41
C PRO A 236 -23.81 14.51 15.20
N ALA A 237 -22.92 15.20 14.47
CA ALA A 237 -22.01 16.16 15.06
C ALA A 237 -22.78 17.05 16.04
N PRO A 238 -22.26 17.31 17.26
CA PRO A 238 -22.91 18.23 18.17
C PRO A 238 -23.14 19.54 17.42
N ALA A 239 -24.40 19.97 17.34
CA ALA A 239 -24.73 21.26 16.77
C ALA A 239 -23.89 22.29 17.54
N GLY A 240 -22.96 22.94 16.83
CA GLY A 240 -22.20 24.03 17.40
C GLY A 240 -23.20 25.05 17.93
N GLU A 241 -23.19 25.27 19.24
CA GLU A 241 -23.85 26.43 19.81
C GLU A 241 -23.04 27.67 19.42
N VAL A 242 -23.79 28.65 18.90
CA VAL A 242 -23.48 30.04 18.52
C VAL A 242 -23.04 30.27 17.07
#